data_AF-A0AAU6BDD8-F1
#
_entry.id   AF-A0AAU6BDD8-F1
#
_cell.length_a   1.000
_cell.length_b   1.000
_cell.length_c   1.000
_cell.angle_alpha   90.00
_cell.angle_beta   90.00
_cell.angle_gamma   90.00
#
_symmetry.space_group_name_H-M   'P 1'
#
loop_
_entity.id
_entity.type
_entity.pdbx_description
1 polymer ?
#
loop_
_entity_poly.entity_id
_entity_poly.type
_entity_poly.pdbx_seq_one_letter_code
_entity_poly.pdbx_strand_id
1 'polypeptide(L)'
;MRPLTEREIRTAFVNCTKGEAKRLSVPRDLAERPWDDLDFLGWRDPQAPDRAYLAAELDGRLTAVALRATGAASWQARRSMCSLCLTTHTGGVSLMAAAKAGRAGQQGNSVGAYICSDLACPLYVRGKKDAGVGARLPESLTLEEKIRRTVTNLTAFVARIAAH
;
A
#
# COMPACT_ATOMS: atom_id res chain seq x y z
N MET A 1 -4.22 10.32 -9.55
CA MET A 1 -3.37 9.40 -10.35
C MET A 1 -4.09 9.08 -11.66
N ARG A 2 -3.40 8.76 -12.77
CA ARG A 2 -4.09 8.32 -13.98
C ARG A 2 -4.71 6.92 -13.81
N PRO A 3 -5.81 6.61 -14.51
CA PRO A 3 -6.31 5.23 -14.58
C PRO A 3 -5.27 4.25 -15.12
N LEU A 4 -5.16 3.10 -14.46
CA LEU A 4 -4.29 2.00 -14.87
C LEU A 4 -5.10 0.85 -15.47
N THR A 5 -4.49 0.18 -16.44
CA THR A 5 -4.99 -1.08 -16.99
C THR A 5 -4.43 -2.28 -16.23
N GLU A 6 -5.14 -3.41 -16.28
CA GLU A 6 -4.65 -4.67 -15.73
C GLU A 6 -3.27 -5.05 -16.29
N ARG A 7 -3.06 -4.84 -17.59
CA ARG A 7 -1.79 -5.16 -18.26
C ARG A 7 -0.64 -4.36 -17.66
N GLU A 8 -0.81 -3.05 -17.50
CA GLU A 8 0.22 -2.17 -16.92
C GLU A 8 0.59 -2.60 -15.50
N ILE A 9 -0.43 -2.88 -14.67
CA ILE A 9 -0.23 -3.35 -13.28
C ILE A 9 0.60 -4.64 -13.26
N ARG A 10 0.24 -5.64 -14.06
CA ARG A 10 0.93 -6.94 -14.08
C ARG A 10 2.39 -6.84 -14.50
N THR A 11 2.72 -5.88 -15.36
CA THR A 11 4.11 -5.66 -15.81
C THR A 11 4.95 -4.81 -14.86
N ALA A 12 4.34 -4.17 -13.87
CA ALA A 12 5.01 -3.22 -12.98
C ALA A 12 5.60 -3.87 -11.72
N PHE A 13 5.36 -5.16 -11.45
CA PHE A 13 5.80 -5.81 -10.23
C PHE A 13 7.33 -5.97 -10.15
N VAL A 14 7.93 -5.48 -9.06
CA VAL A 14 9.40 -5.51 -8.87
C VAL A 14 9.88 -6.60 -7.91
N ASN A 15 9.00 -7.14 -7.07
CA ASN A 15 9.37 -8.06 -5.99
C ASN A 15 8.63 -9.41 -6.03
N CYS A 16 8.05 -9.77 -7.17
CA CYS A 16 7.53 -11.11 -7.42
C CYS A 16 7.90 -11.57 -8.83
N THR A 17 7.77 -12.87 -9.08
CA THR A 17 8.03 -13.46 -10.38
C THR A 17 6.94 -13.09 -11.39
N LYS A 18 7.26 -13.13 -12.69
CA LYS A 18 6.28 -12.95 -13.77
C LYS A 18 5.08 -13.92 -13.65
N GLY A 19 5.32 -15.14 -13.16
CA GLY A 19 4.26 -16.13 -12.95
C GLY A 19 3.32 -15.75 -11.80
N GLU A 20 3.85 -15.21 -10.70
CA GLU A 20 3.04 -14.70 -9.59
C GLU A 20 2.24 -13.46 -10.01
N ALA A 21 2.89 -12.52 -10.72
CA ALA A 21 2.24 -11.33 -11.26
C ALA A 21 1.08 -11.66 -12.23
N LYS A 22 1.16 -12.77 -12.96
CA LYS A 22 0.08 -13.27 -13.83
C LYS A 22 -1.09 -13.88 -13.07
N ARG A 23 -0.85 -14.46 -11.89
CA ARG A 23 -1.86 -15.21 -11.13
C ARG A 23 -2.57 -14.40 -10.06
N LEU A 24 -2.02 -13.25 -9.66
CA LEU A 24 -2.67 -12.41 -8.67
C LEU A 24 -4.02 -11.88 -9.19
N SER A 25 -4.95 -11.70 -8.25
CA SER A 25 -6.25 -11.10 -8.51
C SER A 25 -6.11 -9.59 -8.66
N VAL A 26 -6.23 -9.05 -9.88
CA VAL A 26 -6.35 -7.60 -10.10
C VAL A 26 -7.80 -7.18 -9.85
N PRO A 27 -8.07 -5.98 -9.28
CA PRO A 27 -9.44 -5.51 -9.06
C PRO A 27 -10.22 -5.50 -10.38
N ARG A 28 -11.46 -6.01 -10.37
CA ARG A 28 -12.32 -6.04 -11.57
C ARG A 28 -12.98 -4.69 -11.87
N ASP A 29 -12.98 -3.81 -10.88
CA ASP A 29 -13.62 -2.50 -10.84
C ASP A 29 -12.64 -1.36 -11.14
N LEU A 30 -11.55 -1.61 -11.89
CA LEU A 30 -10.54 -0.57 -12.19
C LEU A 30 -11.15 0.68 -12.83
N ALA A 31 -12.19 0.52 -13.67
CA ALA A 31 -12.87 1.65 -14.31
C ALA A 31 -13.65 2.54 -13.31
N GLU A 32 -14.03 1.99 -12.16
CA GLU A 32 -14.86 2.66 -11.15
C GLU A 32 -14.04 3.24 -9.99
N ARG A 33 -12.72 2.98 -9.98
CA ARG A 33 -11.84 3.50 -8.92
C ARG A 33 -11.80 5.03 -8.96
N PRO A 34 -11.75 5.69 -7.79
CA PRO A 34 -11.71 7.15 -7.70
C PRO A 34 -10.30 7.68 -8.02
N TRP A 35 -9.82 7.49 -9.25
CA TRP A 35 -8.44 7.71 -9.66
C TRP A 35 -7.89 9.10 -9.32
N ASP A 36 -8.73 10.13 -9.38
CA ASP A 36 -8.37 11.51 -9.02
C ASP A 36 -8.02 11.67 -7.53
N ASP A 37 -8.51 10.76 -6.69
CA ASP A 37 -8.26 10.73 -5.25
C ASP A 37 -7.18 9.75 -4.82
N LEU A 38 -6.56 9.05 -5.78
CA LEU A 38 -5.51 8.09 -5.52
C LEU A 38 -4.13 8.70 -5.81
N ASP A 39 -3.21 8.42 -4.90
CA ASP A 39 -1.75 8.59 -5.09
C ASP A 39 -1.08 7.24 -5.42
N PHE A 40 -1.77 6.15 -5.09
CA PHE A 40 -1.44 4.78 -5.43
C PHE A 40 -2.72 3.94 -5.42
N LEU A 41 -2.73 2.86 -6.19
CA LEU A 41 -3.76 1.82 -6.14
C LEU A 41 -3.33 0.74 -5.15
N GLY A 42 -4.12 0.51 -4.10
CA GLY A 42 -3.91 -0.57 -3.13
C GLY A 42 -5.09 -1.54 -3.10
N TRP A 43 -4.83 -2.84 -3.01
CA TRP A 43 -5.89 -3.86 -2.89
C TRP A 43 -5.42 -5.14 -2.19
N ARG A 44 -6.40 -5.95 -1.78
CA ARG A 44 -6.21 -7.27 -1.17
C ARG A 44 -6.63 -8.37 -2.14
N ASP A 45 -6.00 -9.54 -2.02
CA ASP A 45 -6.47 -10.70 -2.77
C ASP A 45 -7.77 -11.22 -2.11
N PRO A 46 -8.89 -11.34 -2.84
CA PRO A 46 -10.14 -11.86 -2.29
C PRO A 46 -10.05 -13.33 -1.89
N GLN A 47 -9.13 -14.10 -2.47
CA GLN A 47 -8.93 -15.53 -2.19
C GLN A 47 -7.83 -15.79 -1.15
N ALA A 48 -6.96 -14.81 -0.90
CA ALA A 48 -5.86 -14.91 0.04
C ALA A 48 -5.79 -13.63 0.88
N PRO A 49 -6.57 -13.52 1.97
CA PRO A 49 -6.67 -12.30 2.75
C PRO A 49 -5.38 -11.83 3.38
N ASP A 50 -4.31 -12.64 3.41
CA ASP A 50 -2.97 -12.21 3.84
C ASP A 50 -2.21 -11.48 2.72
N ARG A 51 -2.55 -11.68 1.44
CA ARG A 51 -1.91 -11.05 0.29
C ARG A 51 -2.46 -9.66 0.01
N ALA A 52 -1.57 -8.74 -0.24
CA ALA A 52 -1.85 -7.34 -0.52
C ALA A 52 -0.97 -6.88 -1.69
N TYR A 53 -1.43 -5.89 -2.42
CA TYR A 53 -0.69 -5.36 -3.55
C TYR A 53 -0.87 -3.85 -3.61
N LEU A 54 0.18 -3.18 -4.07
CA LEU A 54 0.18 -1.74 -4.27
C LEU A 54 0.83 -1.42 -5.61
N ALA A 55 0.26 -0.48 -6.36
CA ALA A 55 0.83 0.07 -7.59
C ALA A 55 0.81 1.61 -7.54
N ALA A 56 1.94 2.25 -7.85
CA ALA A 56 2.11 3.70 -7.82
C ALA A 56 3.03 4.18 -8.94
N GLU A 57 2.83 5.40 -9.42
CA GLU A 57 3.79 6.07 -10.28
C GLU A 57 4.84 6.76 -9.40
N LEU A 58 6.06 6.22 -9.41
CA LEU A 58 7.19 6.71 -8.62
C LEU A 58 8.31 7.11 -9.58
N ASP A 59 8.84 8.33 -9.45
CA ASP A 59 9.88 8.87 -10.34
C ASP A 59 9.54 8.71 -11.84
N GLY A 60 8.27 8.93 -12.19
CA GLY A 60 7.76 8.80 -13.56
C GLY A 60 7.60 7.36 -14.07
N ARG A 61 7.74 6.36 -13.21
CA ARG A 61 7.63 4.94 -13.57
C ARG A 61 6.55 4.25 -12.74
N LEU A 62 5.67 3.51 -13.40
CA LEU A 62 4.71 2.65 -12.71
C LEU A 62 5.46 1.48 -12.05
N THR A 63 5.34 1.39 -10.73
CA THR A 63 5.95 0.36 -9.89
C THR A 63 4.88 -0.32 -9.06
N ALA A 64 4.87 -1.65 -9.05
CA ALA A 64 3.98 -2.45 -8.22
C ALA A 64 4.78 -3.36 -7.27
N VAL A 65 4.23 -3.58 -6.08
CA VAL A 65 4.82 -4.44 -5.06
C VAL A 65 3.78 -5.40 -4.50
N ALA A 66 4.19 -6.65 -4.31
CA ALA A 66 3.46 -7.66 -3.58
C ALA A 66 3.83 -7.59 -2.10
N LEU A 67 2.81 -7.60 -1.25
CA LEU A 67 2.89 -7.49 0.20
C LEU A 67 2.18 -8.68 0.84
N ARG A 68 2.63 -9.03 2.04
CA ARG A 68 1.99 -10.00 2.90
C ARG A 68 1.70 -9.36 4.25
N ALA A 69 0.44 -9.32 4.62
CA ALA A 69 0.02 -8.92 5.95
C ALA A 69 0.31 -10.08 6.91
N THR A 70 1.09 -9.81 7.96
CA THR A 70 1.11 -10.67 9.12
C THR A 70 -0.05 -10.27 10.01
N GLY A 71 -0.91 -11.22 10.39
CA GLY A 71 -2.09 -10.94 11.20
C GLY A 71 -1.72 -10.15 12.45
N ALA A 72 -2.45 -9.05 12.70
CA ALA A 72 -2.49 -8.51 14.05
C ALA A 72 -3.12 -9.61 14.91
N ALA A 73 -2.46 -9.99 16.02
CA ALA A 73 -3.07 -10.87 16.99
C ALA A 73 -4.47 -10.31 17.31
N SER A 74 -5.49 -11.10 17.04
CA SER A 74 -6.93 -10.75 17.04
C SER A 74 -7.48 -10.29 18.39
N TRP A 75 -6.61 -10.04 19.38
CA TRP A 75 -6.93 -9.93 20.80
C TRP A 75 -6.69 -8.54 21.40
N GLN A 76 -6.09 -7.61 20.66
CA GLN A 76 -6.06 -6.21 21.08
C GLN A 76 -6.43 -5.31 19.92
N ALA A 77 -7.56 -4.61 20.06
CA ALA A 77 -7.88 -3.39 19.33
C ALA A 77 -6.87 -2.29 19.71
N ARG A 78 -5.60 -2.52 19.40
CA ARG A 78 -4.51 -1.60 19.70
C ARG A 78 -4.62 -0.45 18.71
N ARG A 79 -4.57 0.75 19.25
CA ARG A 79 -4.46 1.96 18.46
C ARG A 79 -3.09 1.97 17.79
N SER A 80 -3.06 1.91 16.47
CA SER A 80 -1.85 1.81 15.67
C SER A 80 -1.86 2.84 14.56
N MET A 81 -0.68 3.38 14.25
CA MET A 81 -0.52 4.41 13.22
C MET A 81 0.07 3.81 11.95
N CYS A 82 -0.52 4.14 10.81
CA CYS A 82 0.02 3.79 9.50
C CYS A 82 1.31 4.58 9.23
N SER A 83 2.39 3.90 8.87
CA SER A 83 3.68 4.50 8.52
C SER A 83 3.64 5.31 7.22
N LEU A 84 2.62 5.13 6.36
CA LEU A 84 2.49 5.89 5.11
C LEU A 84 1.76 7.22 5.34
N CYS A 85 0.47 7.16 5.67
CA CYS A 85 -0.37 8.35 5.79
C CYS A 85 -0.39 8.98 7.19
N LEU A 86 0.20 8.32 8.20
CA LEU A 86 0.12 8.69 9.62
C LEU A 86 -1.31 8.72 10.20
N THR A 87 -2.28 8.15 9.49
CA THR A 87 -3.62 7.93 10.04
C THR A 87 -3.54 6.86 11.13
N THR A 88 -4.14 7.17 12.27
CA THR A 88 -4.22 6.25 13.40
C THR A 88 -5.54 5.49 13.33
N HIS A 89 -5.51 4.17 13.52
CA HIS A 89 -6.73 3.36 13.54
C HIS A 89 -6.81 2.55 14.84
N THR A 90 -8.04 2.31 15.30
CA THR A 90 -8.32 1.34 16.37
C THR A 90 -8.66 0.01 15.72
N GLY A 91 -7.65 -0.83 15.47
CA GLY A 91 -7.74 -1.90 14.47
C GLY A 91 -7.73 -1.35 13.03
N GLY A 92 -7.20 -2.09 12.06
CA GLY A 92 -7.12 -1.64 10.66
C GLY A 92 -5.76 -1.12 10.20
N VAL A 93 -4.71 -1.34 10.99
CA VAL A 93 -3.31 -1.27 10.54
C VAL A 93 -2.70 -2.67 10.68
N SER A 94 -2.01 -3.14 9.66
CA SER A 94 -1.30 -4.42 9.65
C SER A 94 0.17 -4.21 9.38
N LEU A 95 1.02 -5.06 9.97
CA LEU A 95 2.39 -5.18 9.51
C LEU A 95 2.37 -5.82 8.12
N MET A 96 2.72 -5.03 7.10
CA MET A 96 2.86 -5.46 5.72
C MET A 96 4.34 -5.72 5.45
N ALA A 97 4.68 -6.97 5.17
CA ALA A 97 6.02 -7.38 4.77
C ALA A 97 6.10 -7.57 3.25
N ALA A 98 7.21 -7.14 2.65
CA ALA A 98 7.51 -7.36 1.25
C ALA A 98 8.89 -8.03 1.14
N ALA A 99 8.99 -9.12 0.35
CA ALA A 99 10.30 -9.63 -0.03
C ALA A 99 11.07 -8.54 -0.78
N LYS A 100 12.38 -8.42 -0.55
CA LYS A 100 13.25 -7.52 -1.34
C LYS A 100 13.28 -7.99 -2.79
N ALA A 101 13.56 -7.08 -3.72
CA ALA A 101 13.75 -7.43 -5.12
C ALA A 101 15.04 -8.23 -5.34
N GLY A 102 15.07 -9.05 -6.39
CA GLY A 102 16.26 -9.77 -6.84
C GLY A 102 16.81 -10.79 -5.85
N ARG A 103 18.14 -10.96 -5.84
CA ARG A 103 18.84 -12.02 -5.09
C ARG A 103 18.63 -11.91 -3.57
N ALA A 104 18.48 -10.70 -3.03
CA ALA A 104 18.23 -10.50 -1.61
C ALA A 104 16.88 -11.13 -1.20
N GLY A 105 15.82 -10.93 -1.98
CA GLY A 105 14.52 -11.57 -1.74
C GLY A 105 14.54 -13.08 -1.91
N GLN A 106 15.29 -13.59 -2.89
CA GLN A 106 15.47 -15.03 -3.09
C GLN A 106 16.15 -15.71 -1.89
N GLN A 107 16.93 -14.96 -1.10
CA GLN A 107 17.54 -15.42 0.16
C GLN A 107 16.62 -15.22 1.38
N GLY A 108 15.37 -14.77 1.18
CA GLY A 108 14.39 -14.57 2.24
C GLY A 108 14.40 -13.19 2.89
N ASN A 109 15.22 -12.24 2.42
CA ASN A 109 15.24 -10.90 2.99
C ASN A 109 13.95 -10.15 2.67
N SER A 110 13.35 -9.53 3.68
CA SER A 110 12.12 -8.75 3.56
C SER A 110 12.21 -7.43 4.29
N VAL A 111 11.35 -6.49 3.91
CA VAL A 111 11.16 -5.22 4.61
C VAL A 111 9.71 -5.09 5.05
N GLY A 112 9.49 -4.61 6.26
CA GLY A 112 8.17 -4.42 6.85
C GLY A 112 7.86 -2.97 7.12
N ALA A 113 6.57 -2.63 7.06
CA ALA A 113 6.02 -1.38 7.57
C ALA A 113 4.59 -1.62 8.09
N TYR A 114 4.16 -0.82 9.07
CA TYR A 114 2.76 -0.83 9.51
C TYR A 114 1.94 0.02 8.54
N ILE A 115 1.00 -0.58 7.81
CA ILE A 115 0.22 0.09 6.77
C ILE A 115 -1.26 -0.15 7.01
N CYS A 116 -2.12 0.79 6.62
CA CYS A 116 -3.58 0.59 6.60
C CYS A 116 -3.90 -0.76 5.94
N SER A 117 -4.67 -1.61 6.63
CA SER A 117 -4.94 -2.99 6.20
C SER A 117 -5.67 -3.08 4.87
N ASP A 118 -6.42 -2.04 4.52
CA ASP A 118 -7.18 -1.89 3.27
C ASP A 118 -6.41 -1.12 2.18
N LEU A 119 -5.20 -0.64 2.48
CA LEU A 119 -4.36 0.17 1.61
C LEU A 119 -5.06 1.44 1.06
N ALA A 120 -6.07 1.97 1.76
CA ALA A 120 -6.84 3.14 1.32
C ALA A 120 -6.23 4.48 1.80
N CYS A 121 -4.91 4.51 2.04
CA CYS A 121 -4.21 5.69 2.56
C CYS A 121 -4.53 7.00 1.81
N PRO A 122 -4.60 7.05 0.46
CA PRO A 122 -4.95 8.27 -0.26
C PRO A 122 -6.32 8.84 0.11
N LEU A 123 -7.30 7.97 0.37
CA LEU A 123 -8.66 8.35 0.75
C LEU A 123 -8.72 8.81 2.21
N TYR A 124 -7.95 8.17 3.09
CA TYR A 124 -7.78 8.64 4.45
C TYR A 124 -7.09 10.00 4.47
N VAL A 125 -6.00 10.25 3.74
CA VAL A 125 -5.37 11.59 3.75
C VAL A 125 -6.36 12.69 3.34
N ARG A 126 -7.21 12.41 2.35
CA ARG A 126 -8.20 13.35 1.79
C ARG A 126 -9.49 13.52 2.58
N GLY A 127 -9.73 12.78 3.66
CA GLY A 127 -11.03 12.88 4.34
C GLY A 127 -12.17 12.09 3.70
N LYS A 128 -11.90 11.37 2.60
CA LYS A 128 -12.92 10.65 1.82
C LYS A 128 -13.29 9.28 2.40
N LYS A 129 -12.47 8.78 3.33
CA LYS A 129 -12.76 7.57 4.10
C LYS A 129 -12.60 7.85 5.58
N ASP A 130 -13.56 7.39 6.37
CA ASP A 130 -13.52 7.49 7.82
C ASP A 130 -12.64 6.38 8.41
N ALA A 131 -11.71 6.78 9.28
CA ALA A 131 -10.81 5.88 9.99
C ALA A 131 -11.25 5.62 11.44
N GLY A 132 -12.42 6.17 11.84
CA GLY A 132 -13.00 6.04 13.15
C GLY A 132 -12.69 7.20 14.09
N VAL A 133 -13.33 7.20 15.26
CA VAL A 133 -13.23 8.27 16.25
C VAL A 133 -11.77 8.45 16.71
N GLY A 134 -11.27 9.68 16.65
CA GLY A 134 -9.91 10.02 17.05
C GLY A 134 -8.82 9.55 16.09
N ALA A 135 -9.16 9.07 14.89
CA ALA A 135 -8.17 8.56 13.94
C ALA A 135 -7.21 9.62 13.38
N ARG A 136 -7.63 10.89 13.38
CA ARG A 136 -6.82 12.04 12.98
C ARG A 136 -6.60 12.96 14.14
N LEU A 137 -5.33 13.11 14.49
CA LEU A 137 -4.89 14.24 15.29
C LEU A 137 -4.97 15.49 14.41
N PRO A 138 -5.33 16.66 14.97
CA PRO A 138 -5.21 17.92 14.26
C PRO A 138 -3.75 18.11 13.83
N GLU A 139 -3.53 18.32 12.53
CA GLU A 139 -2.20 18.61 11.99
C GLU A 139 -2.24 20.01 11.39
N SER A 140 -1.16 20.76 11.56
CA SER A 140 -0.97 22.09 10.94
C SER A 140 -0.71 22.02 9.43
N LEU A 141 -0.41 20.83 8.89
CA LEU A 141 -0.17 20.62 7.47
C LEU A 141 -1.45 20.79 6.64
N THR A 142 -1.29 21.45 5.50
CA THR A 142 -2.29 21.48 4.42
C THR A 142 -2.52 20.07 3.84
N LEU A 143 -3.62 19.87 3.11
CA LEU A 143 -3.89 18.60 2.45
C LEU A 143 -2.77 18.20 1.47
N GLU A 144 -2.26 19.15 0.69
CA GLU A 144 -1.19 18.93 -0.27
C GLU A 144 0.10 18.45 0.41
N GLU A 145 0.45 19.05 1.55
CA GLU A 145 1.60 18.64 2.35
C GLU A 145 1.45 17.22 2.92
N LYS A 146 0.25 16.85 3.37
CA LYS A 146 -0.04 15.49 3.83
C LYS A 146 0.04 14.46 2.70
N ILE A 147 -0.45 14.81 1.51
CA ILE A 147 -0.33 13.98 0.30
C ILE A 147 1.15 13.78 -0.04
N ARG A 148 1.92 14.87 -0.14
CA ARG A 148 3.36 14.84 -0.44
C ARG A 148 4.14 13.99 0.58
N ARG A 149 3.86 14.12 1.88
CA ARG A 149 4.43 13.26 2.92
C ARG A 149 4.10 11.79 2.67
N THR A 150 2.85 11.48 2.39
CA THR A 150 2.39 10.10 2.18
C THR A 150 3.08 9.46 0.98
N VAL A 151 3.21 10.18 -0.12
CA VAL A 151 3.95 9.74 -1.31
C VAL A 151 5.45 9.59 -1.01
N THR A 152 6.05 10.50 -0.24
CA THR A 152 7.46 10.41 0.17
C THR A 152 7.71 9.14 0.99
N ASN A 153 6.84 8.86 1.98
CA ASN A 153 6.93 7.66 2.81
C ASN A 153 6.75 6.37 1.97
N LEU A 154 5.81 6.38 1.03
CA LEU A 154 5.59 5.27 0.10
C LEU A 154 6.83 5.04 -0.77
N THR A 155 7.37 6.11 -1.35
CA THR A 155 8.57 6.06 -2.21
C THR A 155 9.75 5.47 -1.45
N ALA A 156 10.00 5.93 -0.23
CA ALA A 156 11.06 5.41 0.62
C ALA A 156 10.86 3.91 0.97
N PHE A 157 9.61 3.49 1.23
CA PHE A 157 9.31 2.09 1.48
C PHE A 157 9.57 1.22 0.25
N VAL A 158 9.10 1.63 -0.94
CA VAL A 158 9.32 0.91 -2.20
C VAL A 158 10.81 0.88 -2.56
N ALA A 159 11.56 1.97 -2.33
CA ALA A 159 13.00 2.00 -2.54
C ALA A 159 13.73 0.95 -1.67
N ARG A 160 13.32 0.75 -0.41
CA ARG A 160 13.90 -0.30 0.46
C ARG A 160 13.60 -1.71 -0.04
N ILE A 161 12.45 -1.92 -0.67
CA ILE A 161 12.10 -3.18 -1.35
C ILE A 161 13.01 -3.39 -2.56
N ALA A 162 13.17 -2.36 -3.39
CA ALA A 162 13.94 -2.43 -4.63
C ALA A 162 15.47 -2.45 -4.42
N ALA A 163 15.98 -1.97 -3.28
CA ALA A 163 17.40 -1.95 -2.98
C ALA A 163 17.99 -3.38 -2.94
N HIS A 164 19.12 -3.58 -3.62
CA HIS A 164 19.84 -4.85 -3.68
C HIS A 164 20.98 -4.90 -2.66
#